data_AF-A0A8T5SRC5-F1
#
_entry.id   AF-A0A8T5SRC5-F1
#
_cell.length_a   1.000
_cell.length_b   1.000
_cell.length_c   1.000
_cell.angle_alpha   90.00
_cell.angle_beta   90.00
_cell.angle_gamma   90.00
#
_symmetry.space_group_name_H-M   'P 1'
#
loop_
_entity.id
_entity.type
_entity.pdbx_description
1 polymer ?
#
loop_
_entity_poly.entity_id
_entity_poly.type
_entity_poly.pdbx_seq_one_letter_code
_entity_poly.pdbx_strand_id
1 'polypeptide(L)'
;MGVGELFGCDLDIFPILERIPPDSDFVDVQNFLQHAVVETLLEKLDEGWTTILLDVDKMDGTPAAVLVPNIHELRAKEMHNISIPVLGTELIVYDIHMNEKGAEIIPGHGESVLLRELWLTALGHEILSKFNFGLRTTLKGFGRIQSEFNKSSIKYQLKRVKEEFGLIQSNVSEAMVSLILSQIELE
;
A
#
# COMPACT_ATOMS: atom_id res chain seq x y z
N MET A 1 13.60 13.85 16.45
CA MET A 1 14.66 12.83 16.25
C MET A 1 15.06 12.88 14.78
N GLY A 2 16.34 12.97 14.47
CA GLY A 2 16.86 13.14 13.10
C GLY A 2 16.86 11.84 12.28
N VAL A 3 15.73 11.13 12.30
CA VAL A 3 15.51 9.85 11.60
C VAL A 3 14.13 9.88 10.91
N GLY A 4 13.78 11.04 10.35
CA GLY A 4 12.46 11.27 9.74
C GLY A 4 12.24 10.44 8.47
N GLU A 5 13.33 9.99 7.86
CA GLU A 5 13.39 9.10 6.69
C GLU A 5 12.94 7.66 7.00
N LEU A 6 12.93 7.24 8.27
CA LEU A 6 12.46 5.92 8.71
C LEU A 6 11.08 6.00 9.40
N PHE A 7 10.35 7.09 9.14
CA PHE A 7 8.96 7.21 9.58
C PHE A 7 8.11 6.10 8.94
N GLY A 8 7.24 5.47 9.74
CA GLY A 8 6.35 4.41 9.26
C GLY A 8 6.90 2.99 9.37
N CYS A 9 8.12 2.81 9.89
CA CYS A 9 8.66 1.49 10.19
C CYS A 9 7.99 0.88 11.45
N ASP A 10 7.33 -0.27 11.30
CA ASP A 10 6.83 -1.09 12.43
C ASP A 10 7.96 -1.92 13.04
N LEU A 11 9.03 -1.24 13.46
CA LEU A 11 10.21 -1.87 14.03
C LEU A 11 10.26 -1.63 15.53
N ASP A 12 10.44 -2.69 16.32
CA ASP A 12 10.83 -2.55 17.71
C ASP A 12 12.29 -2.09 17.78
N ILE A 13 12.49 -0.84 18.18
CA ILE A 13 13.83 -0.24 18.31
C ILE A 13 14.51 -0.58 19.63
N PHE A 14 13.78 -1.11 20.63
CA PHE A 14 14.37 -1.41 21.94
C PHE A 14 15.58 -2.36 21.86
N PRO A 15 15.52 -3.48 21.11
CA PRO A 15 16.66 -4.36 20.94
C PRO A 15 17.88 -3.70 20.30
N ILE A 16 17.68 -2.64 19.51
CA ILE A 16 18.76 -1.85 18.90
C ILE A 16 19.35 -0.91 19.94
N LEU A 17 18.50 -0.24 20.72
CA LEU A 17 18.92 0.68 21.78
C LEU A 17 19.74 -0.01 22.87
N GLU A 18 19.41 -1.27 23.22
CA GLU A 18 20.16 -2.06 24.22
C GLU A 18 21.61 -2.36 23.80
N ARG A 19 21.94 -2.26 22.51
CA ARG A 19 23.29 -2.53 21.98
C ARG A 19 24.19 -1.29 22.01
N ILE A 20 23.64 -0.13 22.34
CA ILE A 20 24.36 1.14 22.33
C ILE A 20 25.21 1.27 23.60
N PRO A 21 26.53 1.51 23.48
CA PRO A 21 27.39 1.75 24.64
C PRO A 21 26.88 2.94 25.48
N PRO A 22 26.84 2.83 26.82
CA PRO A 22 26.26 3.86 27.70
C PRO A 22 27.06 5.19 27.70
N ASP A 23 28.28 5.17 27.18
CA ASP A 23 29.20 6.30 27.02
C ASP A 23 29.18 6.93 25.62
N SER A 24 28.30 6.46 24.74
CA SER A 24 28.15 7.01 23.38
C SER A 24 27.61 8.44 23.41
N ASP A 25 28.15 9.30 22.54
CA ASP A 25 27.59 10.63 22.34
C ASP A 25 26.32 10.60 21.47
N PHE A 26 25.59 11.71 21.40
CA PHE A 26 24.34 11.78 20.64
C PHE A 26 24.52 11.47 19.15
N VAL A 27 25.66 11.86 18.56
CA VAL A 27 25.94 11.67 17.13
C VAL A 27 26.23 10.20 16.86
N ASP A 28 26.99 9.56 17.73
CA ASP A 28 27.28 8.12 17.68
C ASP A 28 25.99 7.30 17.82
N VAL A 29 25.13 7.65 18.77
CA VAL A 29 23.81 7.02 18.94
C VAL A 29 22.95 7.19 17.70
N GLN A 30 22.90 8.39 17.11
CA GLN A 30 22.10 8.66 15.92
C GLN A 30 22.61 7.87 14.71
N ASN A 31 23.93 7.86 14.48
CA ASN A 31 24.54 7.10 13.39
C ASN A 31 24.32 5.59 13.57
N PHE A 32 24.52 5.08 14.79
CA PHE A 32 24.28 3.67 15.11
C PHE A 32 22.82 3.29 14.86
N LEU A 33 21.87 4.10 15.32
CA LEU A 33 20.45 3.87 15.08
C LEU A 33 20.11 3.88 13.59
N GLN A 34 20.61 4.86 12.83
CA GLN A 34 20.37 4.92 11.39
C GLN A 34 20.90 3.66 10.68
N HIS A 35 22.14 3.26 10.97
CA HIS A 35 22.73 2.07 10.36
C HIS A 35 21.98 0.79 10.76
N ALA A 36 21.74 0.59 12.05
CA ALA A 36 21.07 -0.61 12.54
C ALA A 36 19.63 -0.73 12.05
N VAL A 37 18.89 0.38 11.97
CA VAL A 37 17.52 0.35 11.45
C VAL A 37 17.52 0.10 9.94
N VAL A 38 18.43 0.72 9.17
CA VAL A 38 18.53 0.45 7.71
C VAL A 38 18.90 -1.01 7.46
N GLU A 39 19.85 -1.56 8.21
CA GLU A 39 20.24 -2.97 8.11
C GLU A 39 19.07 -3.90 8.45
N THR A 40 18.37 -3.64 9.55
CA THR A 40 17.21 -4.45 9.94
C THR A 40 16.08 -4.33 8.91
N LEU A 41 15.86 -3.15 8.34
CA LEU A 41 14.86 -2.96 7.28
C LEU A 41 15.23 -3.71 6.00
N LEU A 42 16.51 -3.75 5.60
CA LEU A 42 16.94 -4.57 4.47
C LEU A 42 16.53 -6.03 4.67
N GLU A 43 16.85 -6.61 5.83
CA GLU A 43 16.50 -7.99 6.16
C GLU A 43 14.97 -8.19 6.14
N LYS A 44 14.20 -7.25 6.72
CA LYS A 44 12.74 -7.33 6.75
C LYS A 44 12.11 -7.20 5.36
N LEU A 45 12.63 -6.33 4.51
CA LEU A 45 12.16 -6.20 3.12
C LEU A 45 12.43 -7.49 2.33
N ASP A 46 13.56 -8.16 2.57
CA ASP A 46 13.86 -9.47 1.97
C ASP A 46 12.90 -10.57 2.47
N GLU A 47 12.42 -10.48 3.71
CA GLU A 47 11.34 -11.31 4.26
C GLU A 47 9.95 -10.98 3.68
N GLY A 48 9.83 -9.95 2.83
CA GLY A 48 8.57 -9.54 2.20
C GLY A 48 7.70 -8.64 3.07
N TRP A 49 8.29 -7.88 3.99
CA TRP A 49 7.57 -6.89 4.78
C TRP A 49 6.92 -5.79 3.93
N THR A 50 5.87 -5.20 4.48
CA THR A 50 5.14 -4.11 3.85
C THR A 50 5.97 -2.83 3.74
N THR A 51 5.73 -2.08 2.66
CA THR A 51 6.40 -0.79 2.38
C THR A 51 5.46 0.41 2.45
N ILE A 52 4.23 0.23 2.97
CA ILE A 52 3.12 1.20 2.84
C ILE A 52 3.47 2.58 3.37
N LEU A 53 4.05 2.66 4.57
CA LEU A 53 4.30 3.94 5.25
C LEU A 53 5.72 4.48 5.02
N LEU A 54 6.54 3.78 4.23
CA LEU A 54 7.90 4.21 3.92
C LEU A 54 7.88 5.35 2.90
N ASP A 55 8.46 6.48 3.27
CA ASP A 55 8.53 7.67 2.42
C ASP A 55 9.84 7.68 1.61
N VAL A 56 9.77 7.18 0.38
CA VAL A 56 10.92 7.05 -0.52
C VAL A 56 11.55 8.42 -0.83
N ASP A 57 10.74 9.48 -0.93
CA ASP A 57 11.23 10.82 -1.24
C ASP A 57 12.08 11.39 -0.10
N LYS A 58 11.75 11.05 1.16
CA LYS A 58 12.55 11.44 2.33
C LYS A 58 13.81 10.62 2.51
N MET A 59 13.90 9.45 1.86
CA MET A 59 15.10 8.61 1.92
C MET A 59 16.20 9.10 0.97
N ASP A 60 15.87 9.93 -0.02
CA ASP A 60 16.86 10.46 -0.96
C ASP A 60 17.94 11.29 -0.25
N GLY A 61 19.20 11.05 -0.61
CA GLY A 61 20.35 11.68 0.04
C GLY A 61 20.66 11.21 1.47
N THR A 62 19.94 10.20 1.99
CA THR A 62 20.21 9.61 3.32
C THR A 62 20.83 8.21 3.21
N PRO A 63 21.37 7.63 4.31
CA PRO A 63 21.80 6.23 4.31
C PRO A 63 20.69 5.23 3.92
N ALA A 64 19.41 5.59 4.11
CA ALA A 64 18.28 4.77 3.73
C ALA A 64 18.02 4.71 2.21
N ALA A 65 18.68 5.54 1.40
CA ALA A 65 18.56 5.53 -0.06
C ALA A 65 18.87 4.15 -0.68
N VAL A 66 19.67 3.33 0.01
CA VAL A 66 19.98 1.95 -0.40
C VAL A 66 18.75 1.02 -0.41
N LEU A 67 17.70 1.36 0.34
CA LEU A 67 16.45 0.60 0.42
C LEU A 67 15.54 0.85 -0.80
N VAL A 68 15.69 2.01 -1.45
CA VAL A 68 14.76 2.51 -2.47
C VAL A 68 14.55 1.54 -3.63
N PRO A 69 15.59 0.90 -4.20
CA PRO A 69 15.39 -0.08 -5.27
C PRO A 69 14.52 -1.28 -4.83
N ASN A 70 14.78 -1.83 -3.64
CA ASN A 70 14.02 -2.95 -3.10
C ASN A 70 12.57 -2.56 -2.79
N ILE A 71 12.36 -1.36 -2.26
CA ILE A 71 11.03 -0.81 -2.00
C ILE A 71 10.24 -0.72 -3.31
N HIS A 72 10.81 -0.17 -4.37
CA HIS A 72 10.13 -0.09 -5.68
C HIS A 72 9.79 -1.46 -6.24
N GLU A 73 10.70 -2.43 -6.11
CA GLU A 73 10.44 -3.80 -6.58
C GLU A 73 9.30 -4.46 -5.79
N LEU A 74 9.29 -4.34 -4.46
CA LEU A 74 8.22 -4.88 -3.60
C LEU A 74 6.87 -4.23 -3.91
N ARG A 75 6.83 -2.90 -4.05
CA ARG A 75 5.61 -2.17 -4.43
C ARG A 75 5.08 -2.60 -5.78
N ALA A 76 5.95 -2.84 -6.75
CA ALA A 76 5.55 -3.36 -8.06
C ALA A 76 4.95 -4.78 -7.95
N LYS A 77 5.51 -5.63 -7.07
CA LYS A 77 4.99 -6.97 -6.78
C LYS A 77 3.64 -6.95 -6.07
N GLU A 78 3.47 -6.07 -5.07
CA GLU A 78 2.19 -5.88 -4.34
C GLU A 78 1.03 -5.64 -5.33
N MET A 79 1.25 -4.78 -6.32
CA MET A 79 0.20 -4.42 -7.28
C MET A 79 -0.12 -5.51 -8.30
N HIS A 80 0.82 -6.42 -8.61
CA HIS A 80 0.68 -7.35 -9.74
C HIS A 80 -0.53 -8.29 -9.66
N ASN A 81 -0.99 -8.58 -8.43
CA ASN A 81 -2.07 -9.52 -8.16
C ASN A 81 -3.26 -8.90 -7.41
N ILE A 82 -3.32 -7.56 -7.30
CA ILE A 82 -4.46 -6.91 -6.65
C ILE A 82 -5.74 -7.09 -7.47
N SER A 83 -6.80 -7.47 -6.78
CA SER A 83 -8.12 -7.70 -7.35
C SER A 83 -9.14 -6.72 -6.77
N ILE A 84 -9.32 -5.56 -7.39
CA ILE A 84 -10.17 -4.49 -6.86
C ILE A 84 -11.64 -4.92 -6.93
N PRO A 85 -12.34 -5.07 -5.79
CA PRO A 85 -13.71 -5.55 -5.79
C PRO A 85 -14.70 -4.48 -6.26
N VAL A 86 -15.62 -4.86 -7.14
CA VAL A 86 -16.75 -4.02 -7.56
C VAL A 86 -18.08 -4.70 -7.21
N LEU A 87 -18.90 -4.02 -6.40
CA LEU A 87 -20.26 -4.40 -6.04
C LEU A 87 -21.22 -4.06 -7.17
N GLY A 88 -21.79 -5.08 -7.80
CA GLY A 88 -22.73 -4.88 -8.89
C GLY A 88 -23.27 -6.14 -9.56
N THR A 89 -24.22 -5.90 -10.45
CA THR A 89 -24.79 -6.91 -11.33
C THR A 89 -24.06 -6.90 -12.66
N GLU A 90 -23.61 -8.06 -13.11
CA GLU A 90 -22.98 -8.20 -14.43
C GLU A 90 -24.06 -8.34 -15.48
N LEU A 91 -24.00 -7.47 -16.48
CA LEU A 91 -24.80 -7.58 -17.69
C LEU A 91 -23.92 -8.20 -18.77
N ILE A 92 -24.17 -9.47 -19.08
CA ILE A 92 -23.50 -10.14 -20.18
C ILE A 92 -24.26 -9.77 -21.46
N VAL A 93 -23.58 -9.09 -22.37
CA VAL A 93 -24.13 -8.66 -23.65
C VAL A 93 -23.89 -9.77 -24.65
N TYR A 94 -24.99 -10.32 -25.17
CA TYR A 94 -24.96 -11.30 -26.26
C TYR A 94 -25.28 -10.60 -27.58
N ASP A 95 -24.68 -11.07 -28.67
CA ASP A 95 -25.15 -10.71 -30.00
C ASP A 95 -26.47 -11.42 -30.36
N ILE A 96 -27.03 -11.07 -31.51
CA ILE A 96 -28.26 -11.68 -32.04
C ILE A 96 -28.13 -13.19 -32.32
N HIS A 97 -26.92 -13.74 -32.27
CA HIS A 97 -26.62 -15.17 -32.45
C HIS A 97 -26.27 -15.85 -31.11
N MET A 98 -26.49 -15.17 -29.98
CA MET A 98 -26.13 -15.64 -28.64
C MET A 98 -24.63 -15.87 -28.41
N ASN A 99 -23.75 -15.18 -29.15
CA ASN A 99 -22.33 -15.12 -28.79
C ASN A 99 -22.09 -13.99 -27.79
N GLU A 100 -21.29 -14.25 -26.76
CA GLU A 100 -20.88 -13.24 -25.80
C GLU A 100 -20.04 -12.14 -26.48
N LYS A 101 -20.56 -10.91 -26.49
CA LYS A 101 -19.89 -9.72 -27.04
C LYS A 101 -19.07 -8.97 -25.99
N GLY A 102 -19.43 -9.14 -24.71
CA GLY A 102 -18.74 -8.54 -23.59
C GLY A 102 -19.58 -8.57 -22.32
N ALA A 103 -18.95 -8.27 -21.20
CA ALA A 103 -19.60 -8.12 -19.91
C ALA A 103 -19.43 -6.67 -19.41
N GLU A 104 -20.53 -6.07 -18.97
CA GLU A 104 -20.53 -4.74 -18.35
C GLU A 104 -21.00 -4.87 -16.89
N ILE A 105 -20.30 -4.23 -15.96
CA ILE A 105 -20.69 -4.23 -14.55
C ILE A 105 -21.62 -3.05 -14.32
N ILE A 106 -22.88 -3.35 -14.01
CA ILE A 106 -23.86 -2.35 -13.58
C ILE A 106 -23.74 -2.20 -12.07
N PRO A 107 -23.30 -1.02 -11.57
CA PRO A 107 -23.19 -0.80 -10.13
C PRO A 107 -24.57 -0.84 -9.48
N GLY A 108 -24.70 -1.58 -8.37
CA GLY A 108 -25.97 -1.76 -7.68
C GLY A 108 -26.51 -0.44 -7.10
N HIS A 109 -25.64 0.35 -6.46
CA HIS A 109 -25.89 1.70 -5.95
C HIS A 109 -24.56 2.46 -5.77
N GLY A 110 -24.60 3.80 -5.83
CA GLY A 110 -23.54 4.74 -5.43
C GLY A 110 -22.09 4.25 -5.47
N GLU A 111 -21.44 4.24 -4.29
CA GLU A 111 -20.05 3.84 -4.07
C GLU A 111 -19.89 2.31 -4.14
N SER A 112 -19.75 1.83 -5.37
CA SER A 112 -19.72 0.41 -5.73
C SER A 112 -18.32 -0.19 -5.75
N VAL A 113 -17.26 0.62 -5.70
CA VAL A 113 -15.87 0.14 -5.76
C VAL A 113 -15.28 0.12 -4.36
N LEU A 114 -14.81 -1.05 -3.93
CA LEU A 114 -14.16 -1.23 -2.63
C LEU A 114 -12.66 -0.96 -2.78
N LEU A 115 -12.15 -0.02 -2.00
CA LEU A 115 -10.75 0.43 -2.06
C LEU A 115 -9.90 -0.10 -0.90
N ARG A 116 -10.49 -0.87 0.01
CA ARG A 116 -9.80 -1.40 1.19
C ARG A 116 -8.52 -2.15 0.85
N GLU A 117 -8.55 -2.99 -0.18
CA GLU A 117 -7.36 -3.75 -0.61
C GLU A 117 -6.26 -2.84 -1.17
N LEU A 118 -6.64 -1.75 -1.85
CA LEU A 118 -5.68 -0.78 -2.35
C LEU A 118 -5.04 0.01 -1.21
N TRP A 119 -5.80 0.38 -0.18
CA TRP A 119 -5.28 1.02 1.03
C TRP A 119 -4.21 0.19 1.75
N LEU A 120 -4.24 -1.15 1.58
CA LEU A 120 -3.24 -2.07 2.14
C LEU A 120 -2.02 -2.30 1.24
N THR A 121 -1.84 -1.46 0.22
CA THR A 121 -0.65 -1.48 -0.65
C THR A 121 -0.03 -0.10 -0.69
N ALA A 122 1.28 -0.01 -0.83
CA ALA A 122 1.94 1.29 -0.69
C ALA A 122 1.51 2.27 -1.78
N LEU A 123 1.44 1.78 -3.02
CA LEU A 123 1.01 2.58 -4.18
C LEU A 123 -0.47 2.94 -4.11
N GLY A 124 -1.31 2.01 -3.63
CA GLY A 124 -2.72 2.31 -3.41
C GLY A 124 -2.91 3.34 -2.31
N HIS A 125 -2.24 3.20 -1.17
CA HIS A 125 -2.26 4.19 -0.09
C HIS A 125 -1.86 5.59 -0.60
N GLU A 126 -0.72 5.71 -1.29
CA GLU A 126 -0.24 6.99 -1.83
C GLU A 126 -1.26 7.66 -2.77
N ILE A 127 -1.82 6.89 -3.72
CA ILE A 127 -2.78 7.41 -4.69
C ILE A 127 -4.12 7.76 -4.02
N LEU A 128 -4.59 6.95 -3.08
CA LEU A 128 -5.86 7.17 -2.39
C LEU A 128 -5.80 8.37 -1.45
N SER A 129 -4.70 8.51 -0.68
CA SER A 129 -4.44 9.70 0.13
C SER A 129 -4.38 10.96 -0.74
N LYS A 130 -3.69 10.92 -1.89
CA LYS A 130 -3.58 12.06 -2.81
C LYS A 130 -4.92 12.58 -3.31
N PHE A 131 -5.90 11.69 -3.49
CA PHE A 131 -7.25 12.06 -3.95
C PHE A 131 -8.27 12.21 -2.83
N ASN A 132 -7.86 12.01 -1.58
CA ASN A 132 -8.74 11.96 -0.41
C ASN A 132 -9.92 10.99 -0.59
N PHE A 133 -9.62 9.75 -1.02
CA PHE A 133 -10.61 8.71 -1.17
C PHE A 133 -10.71 7.86 0.09
N GLY A 134 -11.91 7.66 0.63
CA GLY A 134 -12.13 6.71 1.73
C GLY A 134 -12.01 5.24 1.31
N LEU A 135 -12.65 4.34 2.07
CA LEU A 135 -12.65 2.90 1.78
C LEU A 135 -13.50 2.50 0.57
N ARG A 136 -14.30 3.42 0.04
CA ARG A 136 -15.21 3.19 -1.08
C ARG A 136 -15.20 4.37 -2.05
N THR A 137 -15.50 4.09 -3.31
CA THR A 137 -15.68 5.13 -4.32
C THR A 137 -16.67 4.71 -5.41
N THR A 138 -17.05 5.67 -6.25
CA THR A 138 -17.86 5.42 -7.44
C THR A 138 -16.98 4.97 -8.61
N LEU A 139 -17.57 4.35 -9.65
CA LEU A 139 -16.82 4.04 -10.88
C LEU A 139 -16.14 5.27 -11.52
N LYS A 140 -16.76 6.45 -11.40
CA LYS A 140 -16.16 7.71 -11.86
C LYS A 140 -14.94 8.12 -11.03
N GLY A 141 -15.01 7.97 -9.70
CA GLY A 141 -13.89 8.19 -8.80
C GLY A 141 -12.76 7.19 -9.09
N PHE A 142 -13.12 5.93 -9.29
CA PHE A 142 -12.18 4.89 -9.69
C PHE A 142 -11.45 5.19 -11.00
N GLY A 143 -12.12 5.81 -11.98
CA GLY A 143 -11.48 6.27 -13.21
C GLY A 143 -10.29 7.23 -13.00
N ARG A 144 -10.26 7.98 -11.89
CA ARG A 144 -9.11 8.82 -11.51
C ARG A 144 -7.95 7.99 -10.95
N ILE A 145 -8.26 6.92 -10.22
CA ILE A 145 -7.25 5.98 -9.72
C ILE A 145 -6.62 5.23 -10.91
N GLN A 146 -7.45 4.78 -11.86
CA GLN A 146 -6.99 4.11 -13.08
C GLN A 146 -6.05 4.99 -13.91
N SER A 147 -6.30 6.29 -14.00
CA SER A 147 -5.42 7.18 -14.77
C SER A 147 -4.03 7.32 -14.14
N GLU A 148 -3.90 7.29 -12.82
CA GLU A 148 -2.60 7.24 -12.15
C GLU A 148 -1.92 5.87 -12.32
N PHE A 149 -2.67 4.76 -12.19
CA PHE A 149 -2.11 3.42 -12.45
C PHE A 149 -1.59 3.25 -13.87
N ASN A 150 -2.29 3.80 -14.86
CA ASN A 150 -1.86 3.77 -16.25
C ASN A 150 -0.57 4.58 -16.50
N LYS A 151 -0.40 5.71 -15.81
CA LYS A 151 0.86 6.49 -15.89
C LYS A 151 2.04 5.69 -15.35
N SER A 152 1.81 4.94 -14.27
CA SER A 152 2.84 4.13 -13.61
C SER A 152 2.98 2.71 -14.20
N SER A 153 2.30 2.41 -15.32
CA SER A 153 2.29 1.08 -15.96
C SER A 153 1.90 -0.08 -15.02
N ILE A 154 1.07 0.21 -14.02
CA ILE A 154 0.64 -0.75 -13.02
C ILE A 154 -0.52 -1.58 -13.58
N LYS A 155 -0.36 -2.91 -13.52
CA LYS A 155 -1.44 -3.85 -13.86
C LYS A 155 -2.30 -4.10 -12.62
N TYR A 156 -3.61 -4.09 -12.78
CA TYR A 156 -4.58 -4.45 -11.75
C TYR A 156 -5.71 -5.25 -12.39
N GLN A 157 -6.43 -6.03 -11.59
CA GLN A 157 -7.61 -6.76 -12.04
C GLN A 157 -8.85 -6.24 -11.31
N LEU A 158 -9.95 -6.08 -12.04
CA LEU A 158 -11.25 -5.84 -11.42
C LEU A 158 -11.91 -7.18 -11.14
N LYS A 159 -12.31 -7.39 -9.89
CA LYS A 159 -12.99 -8.62 -9.47
C LYS A 159 -14.41 -8.30 -9.04
N ARG A 160 -15.37 -9.05 -9.57
CA ARG A 160 -16.77 -8.90 -9.16
C ARG A 160 -17.00 -9.61 -7.84
N VAL A 161 -17.70 -8.94 -6.92
CA VAL A 161 -18.16 -9.54 -5.66
C VAL A 161 -19.63 -9.22 -5.44
N LYS A 162 -20.39 -10.21 -4.96
CA LYS A 162 -21.82 -10.05 -4.59
C LYS A 162 -21.99 -9.47 -3.18
N GLU A 163 -21.01 -9.73 -2.31
CA GLU A 163 -20.93 -9.28 -0.92
C GLU A 163 -19.47 -8.92 -0.60
N GLU A 164 -19.22 -8.12 0.45
CA GLU A 164 -17.86 -7.81 0.89
C GLU A 164 -17.14 -9.11 1.27
N PHE A 165 -16.16 -9.52 0.46
CA PHE A 165 -15.33 -10.68 0.77
C PHE A 165 -14.21 -10.29 1.75
N GLY A 166 -13.91 -11.23 2.63
CA GLY A 166 -12.91 -11.09 3.68
C GLY A 166 -11.49 -10.90 3.14
N LEU A 167 -10.71 -10.21 3.98
CA LEU A 167 -9.28 -9.89 3.90
C LEU A 167 -8.47 -10.79 2.95
N ILE A 168 -7.87 -10.18 1.92
CA ILE A 168 -6.65 -10.73 1.31
C ILE A 168 -5.57 -10.78 2.40
N GLN A 169 -4.81 -11.88 2.45
CA GLN A 169 -3.59 -11.98 3.25
C GLN A 169 -2.60 -10.91 2.79
N SER A 170 -2.58 -9.77 3.48
CA SER A 170 -1.52 -8.78 3.35
C SER A 170 -0.41 -9.12 4.34
N ASN A 171 0.86 -8.97 3.95
CA ASN A 171 2.01 -9.07 4.87
C ASN A 171 2.10 -7.89 5.87
N VAL A 172 0.97 -7.22 6.12
CA VAL A 172 0.82 -6.06 6.99
C VAL A 172 0.39 -6.57 8.36
N SER A 173 1.06 -6.09 9.42
CA SER A 173 0.71 -6.44 10.79
C SER A 173 -0.71 -5.95 11.14
N GLU A 174 -1.41 -6.62 12.05
CA GLU A 174 -2.75 -6.20 12.50
C GLU A 174 -2.74 -4.77 13.07
N ALA A 175 -1.65 -4.39 13.76
CA ALA A 175 -1.45 -3.05 14.27
C ALA A 175 -1.38 -2.01 13.14
N MET A 176 -0.63 -2.29 12.06
CA MET A 176 -0.56 -1.42 10.90
C MET A 176 -1.90 -1.32 10.16
N VAL A 177 -2.64 -2.42 10.00
CA VAL A 177 -3.99 -2.39 9.40
C VAL A 177 -4.91 -1.48 10.23
N SER A 178 -4.92 -1.64 11.56
CA SER A 178 -5.72 -0.80 12.45
C SER A 178 -5.34 0.67 12.33
N LEU A 179 -4.03 0.98 12.28
CA LEU A 179 -3.52 2.33 12.15
C LEU A 179 -3.96 2.98 10.83
N ILE A 180 -3.74 2.30 9.69
CA ILE A 180 -4.14 2.80 8.37
C ILE A 180 -5.66 3.04 8.33
N LEU A 181 -6.45 2.10 8.82
CA LEU A 181 -7.91 2.24 8.80
C LEU A 181 -8.40 3.37 9.72
N SER A 182 -7.78 3.53 10.89
CA SER A 182 -8.13 4.62 11.81
C SER A 182 -7.85 6.02 11.25
N GLN A 183 -6.81 6.16 10.40
CA GLN A 183 -6.49 7.43 9.74
C GLN A 183 -7.56 7.82 8.72
N ILE A 184 -8.14 6.84 8.04
CA ILE A 184 -9.18 7.04 7.02
C ILE A 184 -10.52 7.46 7.64
N GLU A 185 -10.82 7.04 8.88
CA GLU A 185 -12.08 7.38 9.57
C GLU A 185 -12.07 8.78 10.22
N LEU A 186 -10.90 9.41 10.33
CA LEU A 186 -10.71 10.71 10.99
C LEU A 186 -10.66 11.92 10.02
N GLU A 187 -10.64 11.68 8.71
CA GLU A 187 -10.63 12.71 7.64
C GLU A 187 -12.01 12.87 6.98
#